data_AF-A0A0H3ZV14-F1
#
_entry.id   AF-A0A0H3ZV14-F1
#
_cell.length_a   1.000
_cell.length_b   1.000
_cell.length_c   1.000
_cell.angle_alpha   90.00
_cell.angle_beta   90.00
_cell.angle_gamma   90.00
#
_symmetry.space_group_name_H-M   'P 1'
#
loop_
_entity.id
_entity.type
_entity.pdbx_description
1 polymer ?
#
loop_
_entity_poly.entity_id
_entity_poly.type
_entity_poly.pdbx_seq_one_letter_code
_entity_poly.pdbx_strand_id
1 'polypeptide(L)'
;MINHFRDLPPGHYPPDGCALLVRDAWQRLFNLSDLPIHADQFVTVDQANQYMESYQGALLEVITKPEHGSMVIATRGDHWHCGVYSTEQAPGYVIHALGRTVKIEPLTQFKRRFDAVEFYRYAAHNRVQTPDKAG
;
A
#
# COMPACT_ATOMS: atom_id res chain seq x y z
N MET A 1 -9.68 1.25 -9.45
CA MET A 1 -9.33 0.95 -8.06
C MET A 1 -10.34 1.58 -7.07
N ILE A 2 -10.61 2.89 -7.16
CA ILE A 2 -11.52 3.60 -6.24
C ILE A 2 -12.92 2.99 -6.21
N ASN A 3 -13.55 2.76 -7.37
CA ASN A 3 -14.92 2.23 -7.42
C ASN A 3 -14.99 0.84 -6.77
N HIS A 4 -14.04 -0.04 -7.10
CA HIS A 4 -13.96 -1.36 -6.50
C HIS A 4 -13.95 -1.31 -4.97
N PHE A 5 -13.05 -0.51 -4.37
CA PHE A 5 -12.93 -0.39 -2.93
C PHE A 5 -14.11 0.33 -2.26
N ARG A 6 -14.80 1.22 -3.00
CA ARG A 6 -16.01 1.89 -2.54
C ARG A 6 -17.19 0.92 -2.44
N ASP A 7 -17.26 -0.05 -3.33
CA ASP A 7 -18.37 -1.01 -3.44
C ASP A 7 -18.23 -2.19 -2.45
N LEU A 8 -17.12 -2.29 -1.72
CA LEU A 8 -16.92 -3.32 -0.71
C LEU A 8 -17.86 -3.10 0.50
N PRO A 9 -18.53 -4.15 1.00
CA PRO A 9 -19.41 -4.02 2.15
C PRO A 9 -18.62 -3.74 3.44
N PRO A 10 -19.23 -3.08 4.44
CA PRO A 10 -18.68 -3.01 5.78
C PRO A 10 -18.37 -4.41 6.32
N GLY A 11 -17.22 -4.58 6.98
CA GLY A 11 -16.76 -5.88 7.49
C GLY A 11 -15.96 -6.71 6.49
N HIS A 12 -15.74 -6.24 5.25
CA HIS A 12 -14.86 -6.92 4.30
C HIS A 12 -13.43 -7.08 4.84
N TYR A 13 -12.90 -6.05 5.51
CA TYR A 13 -11.62 -6.11 6.21
C TYR A 13 -11.83 -6.23 7.73
N PRO A 14 -10.96 -6.97 8.44
CA PRO A 14 -10.91 -6.94 9.90
C PRO A 14 -10.52 -5.53 10.39
N PRO A 15 -10.71 -5.21 11.69
CA PRO A 15 -10.40 -3.89 12.25
C PRO A 15 -9.02 -3.32 11.91
N ASP A 16 -8.01 -4.18 11.80
CA ASP A 16 -6.62 -3.83 11.48
C ASP A 16 -6.23 -4.23 10.05
N GLY A 17 -7.22 -4.42 9.16
CA GLY A 17 -7.02 -4.91 7.79
C GLY A 17 -6.48 -3.89 6.79
N CYS A 18 -5.77 -2.86 7.24
CA CYS A 18 -5.22 -1.83 6.36
C CYS A 18 -4.14 -2.40 5.41
N ALA A 19 -3.30 -3.32 5.88
CA ALA A 19 -2.35 -4.03 5.02
C ALA A 19 -3.02 -5.00 4.04
N LEU A 20 -4.08 -5.69 4.48
CA LEU A 20 -4.89 -6.53 3.60
C LEU A 20 -5.47 -5.75 2.42
N LEU A 21 -5.90 -4.51 2.67
CA LEU A 21 -6.35 -3.61 1.62
C LEU A 21 -5.23 -3.25 0.65
N VAL A 22 -4.03 -2.90 1.15
CA VAL A 22 -2.87 -2.60 0.29
C VAL A 22 -2.51 -3.80 -0.57
N ARG A 23 -2.55 -5.01 -0.01
CA ARG A 23 -2.34 -6.27 -0.73
C ARG A 23 -3.33 -6.43 -1.89
N ASP A 24 -4.63 -6.34 -1.62
CA ASP A 24 -5.69 -6.47 -2.63
C ASP A 24 -5.53 -5.39 -3.72
N ALA A 25 -5.16 -4.17 -3.34
CA ALA A 25 -4.90 -3.10 -4.28
C ALA A 25 -3.75 -3.43 -5.23
N TRP A 26 -2.64 -3.96 -4.72
CA TRP A 26 -1.50 -4.37 -5.55
C TRP A 26 -1.79 -5.59 -6.40
N GLN A 27 -2.51 -6.60 -5.89
CA GLN A 27 -2.93 -7.76 -6.71
C GLN A 27 -3.72 -7.31 -7.93
N ARG A 28 -4.65 -6.37 -7.72
CA ARG A 28 -5.46 -5.81 -8.80
C ARG A 28 -4.66 -4.93 -9.74
N LEU A 29 -3.84 -4.04 -9.22
CA LEU A 29 -3.12 -3.06 -10.03
C LEU A 29 -2.03 -3.70 -10.89
N PHE A 30 -1.32 -4.69 -10.34
CA PHE A 30 -0.16 -5.31 -10.97
C PHE A 30 -0.44 -6.73 -11.49
N ASN A 31 -1.70 -7.17 -11.45
CA ASN A 31 -2.14 -8.50 -11.85
C ASN A 31 -1.30 -9.62 -11.21
N LEU A 32 -1.05 -9.50 -9.90
CA LEU A 32 -0.24 -10.45 -9.14
C LEU A 32 -1.13 -11.56 -8.63
N SER A 33 -1.03 -12.75 -9.22
CA SER A 33 -1.73 -13.95 -8.76
C SER A 33 -1.13 -14.51 -7.46
N ASP A 34 0.19 -14.35 -7.29
CA ASP A 34 0.94 -14.86 -6.14
C ASP A 34 1.67 -13.71 -5.44
N LEU A 35 1.00 -13.07 -4.48
CA LEU A 35 1.74 -12.35 -3.44
C LEU A 35 2.16 -13.35 -2.36
N PRO A 36 3.33 -13.15 -1.72
CA PRO A 36 3.80 -14.01 -0.64
C PRO A 36 2.70 -14.26 0.39
N ILE A 37 2.61 -15.48 0.92
CA ILE A 37 1.57 -15.89 1.88
C ILE A 37 1.53 -14.95 3.11
N HIS A 38 2.65 -14.33 3.45
CA HIS A 38 2.80 -13.39 4.56
C HIS A 38 2.48 -11.94 4.20
N ALA A 39 2.05 -11.64 2.97
CA ALA A 39 1.78 -10.27 2.52
C ALA A 39 0.62 -9.58 3.26
N ASP A 40 -0.23 -10.34 3.92
CA ASP A 40 -1.24 -9.84 4.86
C ASP A 40 -0.71 -9.54 6.25
N GLN A 41 0.50 -10.02 6.58
CA GLN A 41 1.18 -9.80 7.86
C GLN A 41 2.14 -8.60 7.80
N PHE A 42 2.40 -8.06 6.61
CA PHE A 42 3.32 -6.94 6.43
C PHE A 42 2.59 -5.62 6.64
N VAL A 43 2.99 -4.91 7.69
CA VAL A 43 2.36 -3.64 8.04
C VAL A 43 3.31 -2.45 8.03
N THR A 44 4.62 -2.73 8.10
CA THR A 44 5.69 -1.76 7.85
C THR A 44 6.60 -2.20 6.72
N VAL A 45 7.37 -1.26 6.16
CA VAL A 45 8.37 -1.55 5.12
C VAL A 45 9.47 -2.46 5.63
N ASP A 46 9.91 -2.26 6.87
CA ASP A 46 10.93 -3.11 7.49
C ASP A 46 10.43 -4.56 7.61
N GLN A 47 9.18 -4.77 8.04
CA GLN A 47 8.59 -6.10 8.10
C GLN A 47 8.43 -6.73 6.71
N ALA A 48 7.97 -5.95 5.73
CA ALA A 48 7.83 -6.42 4.36
C ALA A 48 9.19 -6.84 3.78
N ASN A 49 10.24 -6.07 4.03
CA ASN A 49 11.59 -6.37 3.56
C ASN A 49 12.21 -7.57 4.31
N GLN A 50 12.15 -7.61 5.65
CA GLN A 50 12.72 -8.68 6.48
C GLN A 50 12.17 -10.06 6.12
N TYR A 51 10.85 -10.19 5.96
CA TYR A 51 10.23 -11.48 5.62
C TYR A 51 10.55 -11.93 4.19
N MET A 52 10.98 -11.01 3.32
CA MET A 52 11.20 -11.24 1.89
C MET A 52 12.68 -11.24 1.49
N GLU A 53 13.62 -11.11 2.43
CA GLU A 53 15.07 -11.25 2.16
C GLU A 53 15.44 -12.61 1.55
N SER A 54 14.54 -13.60 1.59
CA SER A 54 14.65 -14.87 0.85
C SER A 54 14.44 -14.73 -0.67
N TYR A 55 13.85 -13.62 -1.15
CA TYR A 55 13.54 -13.30 -2.56
C TYR A 55 14.37 -12.10 -3.03
N GLN A 56 15.65 -12.33 -3.38
CA GLN A 56 16.58 -11.49 -4.18
C GLN A 56 16.29 -9.97 -4.41
N GLY A 57 15.91 -9.19 -3.39
CA GLY A 57 15.88 -7.71 -3.46
C GLY A 57 14.84 -7.04 -2.57
N ALA A 58 14.98 -5.71 -2.42
CA ALA A 58 14.01 -4.89 -1.68
C ALA A 58 12.66 -4.87 -2.44
N LEU A 59 11.59 -5.23 -1.73
CA LEU A 59 10.22 -5.26 -2.26
C LEU A 59 9.68 -3.85 -2.47
N LEU A 60 10.11 -2.92 -1.62
CA LEU A 60 9.61 -1.56 -1.52
C LEU A 60 10.72 -0.54 -1.66
N GLU A 61 10.46 0.49 -2.46
CA GLU A 61 11.34 1.63 -2.66
C GLU A 61 10.70 2.89 -2.07
N VAL A 62 11.41 3.61 -1.20
CA VAL A 62 10.96 4.91 -0.66
C VAL A 62 10.91 5.94 -1.79
N ILE A 63 9.80 6.67 -1.92
CA ILE A 63 9.64 7.73 -2.92
C ILE A 63 9.17 9.04 -2.28
N THR A 64 9.57 10.17 -2.86
CA THR A 64 9.22 11.51 -2.33
C THR A 64 7.86 12.03 -2.82
N LYS A 65 7.44 11.60 -4.01
CA LYS A 65 6.15 11.96 -4.61
C LYS A 65 5.34 10.68 -4.81
N PRO A 66 4.10 10.60 -4.30
CA PRO A 66 3.31 9.40 -4.45
C PRO A 66 2.84 9.22 -5.89
N GLU A 67 2.93 7.99 -6.36
CA GLU A 67 2.46 7.54 -7.67
C GLU A 67 1.25 6.63 -7.50
N HIS A 68 0.42 6.49 -8.53
CA HIS A 68 -0.72 5.56 -8.47
C HIS A 68 -0.26 4.16 -8.02
N GLY A 69 -0.90 3.62 -6.98
CA GLY A 69 -0.52 2.33 -6.40
C GLY A 69 0.57 2.39 -5.34
N SER A 70 1.13 3.56 -5.02
CA SER A 70 2.11 3.67 -3.92
C SER A 70 1.45 3.32 -2.60
N MET A 71 2.13 2.52 -1.78
CA MET A 71 1.74 2.37 -0.38
C MET A 71 2.02 3.67 0.36
N VAL A 72 1.06 4.05 1.19
CA VAL A 72 1.15 5.17 2.11
C VAL A 72 1.29 4.58 3.51
N ILE A 73 2.36 4.90 4.21
CA ILE A 73 2.50 4.60 5.65
C ILE A 73 2.36 5.91 6.40
N ALA A 74 1.62 5.88 7.50
CA ALA A 74 1.40 7.02 8.36
C ALA A 74 1.60 6.63 9.82
N THR A 75 2.19 7.52 10.60
CA THR A 75 2.46 7.28 12.03
C THR A 75 1.92 8.42 12.88
N ARG A 76 1.47 8.08 14.08
CA ARG A 76 1.01 9.02 15.11
C ARG A 76 1.40 8.47 16.49
N GLY A 77 2.42 9.07 17.10
CA GLY A 77 3.09 8.46 18.26
C GLY A 77 3.53 7.03 17.95
N ASP A 78 3.15 6.08 18.81
CA ASP A 78 3.46 4.65 18.64
C ASP A 78 2.48 3.89 17.73
N HIS A 79 1.44 4.59 17.22
CA HIS A 79 0.48 3.99 16.31
C HIS A 79 0.88 4.23 14.86
N TRP A 80 0.69 3.22 14.03
CA TRP A 80 0.92 3.31 12.59
C TRP A 80 -0.37 2.92 11.83
N HIS A 81 -0.46 3.35 10.59
CA HIS A 81 -1.57 3.11 9.68
C HIS A 81 -1.07 3.03 8.24
N CYS A 82 -1.69 2.21 7.39
CA CYS A 82 -1.32 2.18 5.97
C CYS A 82 -2.52 2.22 5.01
N GLY A 83 -2.23 2.49 3.75
CA GLY A 83 -3.20 2.54 2.66
C GLY A 83 -2.51 2.60 1.30
N VAL A 84 -3.30 2.74 0.24
CA VAL A 84 -2.79 2.88 -1.13
C VAL A 84 -3.19 4.23 -1.71
N TYR A 85 -2.25 4.89 -2.37
CA TYR A 85 -2.49 6.15 -3.06
C TYR A 85 -3.06 5.90 -4.46
N SER A 86 -4.07 6.68 -4.85
CA SER A 86 -4.71 6.65 -6.16
C SER A 86 -4.75 8.02 -6.81
N THR A 87 -4.27 8.11 -8.05
CA THR A 87 -4.44 9.26 -8.94
C THR A 87 -5.69 9.18 -9.83
N GLU A 88 -6.57 8.18 -9.66
CA GLU A 88 -7.79 8.03 -10.50
C GLU A 88 -8.75 9.24 -10.38
N GLN A 89 -8.57 10.06 -9.34
CA GLN A 89 -9.32 11.29 -9.12
C GLN A 89 -8.37 12.41 -8.65
N ALA A 90 -8.55 13.64 -9.14
CA ALA A 90 -7.82 14.81 -8.63
C ALA A 90 -8.42 15.29 -7.29
N PRO A 91 -7.63 15.72 -6.29
CA PRO A 91 -6.17 15.94 -6.30
C PRO A 91 -5.31 14.74 -5.85
N GLY A 92 -5.85 13.51 -5.90
CA GLY A 92 -5.21 12.29 -5.39
C GLY A 92 -5.77 11.88 -4.03
N TYR A 93 -6.05 10.58 -3.88
CA TYR A 93 -6.76 10.03 -2.72
C TYR A 93 -5.98 8.88 -2.09
N VAL A 94 -6.13 8.70 -0.79
CA VAL A 94 -5.68 7.53 -0.06
C VAL A 94 -6.89 6.62 0.18
N ILE A 95 -6.77 5.37 -0.25
CA ILE A 95 -7.72 4.30 0.03
C ILE A 95 -7.14 3.49 1.18
N HIS A 96 -7.85 3.36 2.28
CA HIS A 96 -7.39 2.63 3.46
C HIS A 96 -8.55 2.03 4.25
N ALA A 97 -8.30 0.94 4.97
CA ALA A 97 -9.28 0.38 5.90
C ALA A 97 -9.12 1.07 7.25
N LEU A 98 -10.21 1.55 7.85
CA LEU A 98 -10.21 2.09 9.21
C LEU A 98 -11.32 1.39 9.99
N GLY A 99 -10.92 0.62 11.01
CA GLY A 99 -11.81 -0.36 11.62
C GLY A 99 -12.30 -1.34 10.54
N ARG A 100 -13.60 -1.57 10.48
CA ARG A 100 -14.23 -2.50 9.52
C ARG A 100 -14.70 -1.83 8.22
N THR A 101 -14.25 -0.60 7.94
CA THR A 101 -14.75 0.19 6.82
C THR A 101 -13.62 0.65 5.91
N VAL A 102 -13.88 0.64 4.60
CA VAL A 102 -13.00 1.30 3.64
C VAL A 102 -13.27 2.79 3.67
N LYS A 103 -12.20 3.58 3.75
CA LYS A 103 -12.19 5.04 3.65
C LYS A 103 -11.41 5.44 2.41
N ILE A 104 -11.95 6.42 1.70
CA ILE A 104 -11.33 7.02 0.53
C ILE A 104 -11.36 8.53 0.78
N GLU A 105 -10.20 9.11 1.04
CA GLU A 105 -10.11 10.52 1.40
C GLU A 105 -8.95 11.22 0.70
N PRO A 106 -9.02 12.54 0.47
CA PRO A 106 -7.94 13.28 -0.17
C PRO A 106 -6.62 13.12 0.61
N LEU A 107 -5.50 13.01 -0.11
CA LEU A 107 -4.18 12.89 0.52
C LEU A 107 -3.89 14.03 1.51
N THR A 108 -4.37 15.23 1.21
CA THR A 108 -4.23 16.41 2.08
C THR A 108 -4.97 16.27 3.41
N GLN A 109 -6.16 15.64 3.39
CA GLN A 109 -6.92 15.37 4.60
C GLN A 109 -6.28 14.24 5.41
N PHE A 110 -5.86 13.17 4.73
CA PHE A 110 -5.19 12.04 5.34
C PHE A 110 -3.95 12.49 6.13
N LYS A 111 -3.08 13.30 5.50
CA LYS A 111 -1.83 13.82 6.11
C LYS A 111 -2.04 14.64 7.39
N ARG A 112 -3.18 15.33 7.55
CA ARG A 112 -3.43 16.18 8.72
C ARG A 112 -3.63 15.40 10.03
N ARG A 113 -3.83 14.08 9.96
CA ARG A 113 -4.15 13.24 11.12
C ARG A 113 -2.95 12.52 11.72
N PHE A 114 -1.78 12.63 11.09
CA PHE A 114 -0.60 11.85 11.40
C PHE A 114 0.63 12.77 11.54
N ASP A 115 1.58 12.34 12.36
CA ASP A 115 2.83 13.07 12.63
C ASP A 115 3.78 12.96 11.42
N ALA A 116 3.82 11.78 10.79
CA ALA A 116 4.56 11.53 9.56
C ALA A 116 3.74 10.72 8.55
N VAL A 117 3.99 10.96 7.27
CA VAL A 117 3.43 10.19 6.15
C VAL A 117 4.51 9.96 5.11
N GLU A 118 4.78 8.70 4.82
CA GLU A 118 5.80 8.22 3.89
C GLU A 118 5.15 7.45 2.74
N PHE A 119 5.87 7.38 1.61
CA PHE A 119 5.39 6.74 0.40
C PHE A 119 6.39 5.71 -0.09
N TYR A 120 5.86 4.56 -0.50
CA TYR A 120 6.66 3.44 -0.99
C TYR A 120 6.08 2.89 -2.28
N ARG A 121 6.94 2.73 -3.29
CA ARG A 121 6.62 2.04 -4.54
C ARG A 121 6.87 0.54 -4.38
N TYR A 122 6.02 -0.28 -4.98
CA TYR A 122 6.27 -1.71 -5.15
C TYR A 122 7.36 -1.95 -6.22
N ALA A 123 8.60 -2.16 -5.77
CA ALA A 123 9.79 -2.24 -6.63
C ALA A 123 9.88 -3.56 -7.41
N ALA A 124 9.36 -4.66 -6.87
CA ALA A 124 9.41 -5.97 -7.52
C ALA A 124 8.68 -6.00 -8.88
N HIS A 125 7.57 -5.27 -9.03
CA HIS A 125 6.88 -5.18 -10.33
C HIS A 125 7.66 -4.34 -11.35
N ASN A 126 8.38 -3.31 -10.90
CA ASN A 126 9.18 -2.47 -11.79
C ASN A 126 10.41 -3.22 -12.34
N ARG A 127 10.98 -4.18 -11.59
CA ARG A 127 12.06 -5.05 -12.07
C ARG A 127 11.62 -6.03 -13.15
N VAL A 128 10.37 -6.50 -13.15
CA VAL A 128 9.88 -7.39 -14.21
C VAL A 128 9.71 -6.65 -15.55
N GLN A 129 9.47 -5.33 -15.51
CA GLN A 129 9.36 -4.50 -16.71
C GLN A 129 10.69 -3.89 -17.17
N THR A 130 11.70 -3.84 -16.29
CA THR A 130 13.03 -3.34 -16.62
C THR A 130 13.91 -4.56 -16.85
N PRO A 131 14.35 -4.88 -18.09
CA PRO A 131 15.23 -6.02 -18.30
C PRO A 131 16.42 -5.88 -17.36
N ASP A 132 16.78 -6.98 -16.69
CA ASP A 132 17.96 -7.01 -15.83
C ASP A 132 19.11 -6.38 -16.60
N LYS A 133 19.73 -5.34 -16.02
CA LYS A 133 21.00 -4.88 -16.54
C LYS A 133 21.95 -6.06 -16.38
N ALA A 134 22.29 -6.69 -17.50
CA ALA A 134 23.32 -7.71 -17.56
C ALA A 134 24.55 -7.19 -16.81
N GLY A 135 24.89 -7.87 -15.72
CA GLY A 135 26.09 -7.67 -14.92
C GLY A 135 26.73 -9.02 -14.69
#